data_AF-A0A955H8W5-F1
#
_entry.id   AF-A0A955H8W5-F1
#
_cell.length_a   1.000
_cell.length_b   1.000
_cell.length_c   1.000
_cell.angle_alpha   90.00
_cell.angle_beta   90.00
_cell.angle_gamma   90.00
#
_symmetry.space_group_name_H-M   'P 1'
#
loop_
_entity.id
_entity.type
_entity.pdbx_description
1 polymer ?
#
loop_
_entity_poly.entity_id
_entity_poly.type
_entity_poly.pdbx_seq_one_letter_code
_entity_poly.pdbx_strand_id
1 'polypeptide(L)'
;MTQKHNKELGHRIDSLLAPLFPQWAMMRSQARYRMVSYQRAYEAAKPSRLHRTRQDRGSADAVVGAAGDVLRIQARYLEENHDLAYGVLNTLVNNVVGVGIHT
;
A
#
# COMPACT_ATOMS: atom_id res chain seq x y z
N MET A 1 0.66 -18.56 15.41
CA MET A 1 -0.38 -19.55 15.00
C MET A 1 -1.80 -19.12 15.31
N THR A 2 -2.03 -18.29 16.33
CA THR A 2 -3.37 -17.90 16.84
C THR A 2 -4.23 -17.09 15.85
N GLN A 3 -3.61 -16.24 15.01
CA GLN A 3 -4.35 -15.33 14.10
C GLN A 3 -5.01 -16.04 12.92
N LYS A 4 -4.40 -17.11 12.38
CA LYS A 4 -4.96 -17.86 11.25
C LYS A 4 -6.24 -18.59 11.67
N HIS A 5 -6.22 -19.21 12.85
CA HIS A 5 -7.35 -19.94 13.41
C HIS A 5 -8.59 -19.03 13.62
N ASN A 6 -8.40 -17.82 14.15
CA ASN A 6 -9.49 -16.85 14.34
C ASN A 6 -10.09 -16.35 13.00
N LYS A 7 -9.27 -16.26 11.95
CA LYS A 7 -9.75 -15.90 10.61
C LYS A 7 -10.68 -16.98 10.04
N GLU A 8 -10.32 -18.25 10.20
CA GLU A 8 -11.12 -19.39 9.72
C GLU A 8 -12.45 -19.53 10.45
N LEU A 9 -12.45 -19.40 11.79
CA LEU A 9 -13.69 -19.41 12.59
C LEU A 9 -14.66 -18.32 12.13
N GLY A 10 -14.12 -17.15 11.82
CA GLY A 10 -14.89 -16.05 11.28
C GLY A 10 -15.61 -16.29 9.97
N HIS A 11 -14.87 -16.79 8.98
CA HIS A 11 -15.44 -17.13 7.68
C HIS A 11 -16.54 -18.19 7.83
N ARG A 12 -16.31 -19.20 8.68
CA ARG A 12 -17.32 -20.24 8.95
C ARG A 12 -18.59 -19.63 9.54
N ILE A 13 -18.48 -18.69 10.47
CA ILE A 13 -19.64 -18.01 11.06
C ILE A 13 -20.38 -17.17 10.00
N ASP A 14 -19.67 -16.43 9.15
CA ASP A 14 -20.28 -15.62 8.09
C ASP A 14 -20.99 -16.52 7.05
N SER A 15 -20.42 -17.68 6.71
CA SER A 15 -21.05 -18.68 5.82
C SER A 15 -22.30 -19.34 6.42
N LEU A 16 -22.34 -19.55 7.74
CA LEU A 16 -23.50 -20.09 8.45
C LEU A 16 -24.63 -19.05 8.60
N LEU A 17 -24.28 -17.75 8.67
CA LEU A 17 -25.25 -16.65 8.75
C LEU A 17 -25.81 -16.26 7.37
N ALA A 18 -25.07 -16.46 6.29
CA ALA A 18 -25.47 -16.10 4.93
C ALA A 18 -26.87 -16.61 4.49
N PRO A 19 -27.30 -17.87 4.77
CA PRO A 19 -28.61 -18.35 4.35
C PRO A 19 -29.79 -17.75 5.13
N LEU A 20 -29.57 -17.29 6.37
CA LEU A 20 -30.63 -16.77 7.24
C LEU A 20 -30.67 -15.23 7.25
N PHE A 21 -29.51 -14.59 7.19
CA PHE A 21 -29.35 -13.14 7.31
C PHE A 21 -28.24 -12.62 6.38
N PRO A 22 -28.50 -12.50 5.06
CA PRO A 22 -27.48 -12.15 4.07
C PRO A 22 -26.88 -10.75 4.30
N GLN A 23 -27.69 -9.78 4.73
CA GLN A 23 -27.22 -8.42 4.99
C GLN A 23 -26.25 -8.36 6.19
N TRP A 24 -26.51 -9.13 7.25
CA TRP A 24 -25.65 -9.15 8.44
C TRP A 24 -24.33 -9.87 8.18
N ALA A 25 -24.37 -11.00 7.46
CA ALA A 25 -23.17 -11.71 7.01
C ALA A 25 -22.29 -10.81 6.12
N MET A 26 -22.91 -10.05 5.21
CA MET A 26 -22.20 -9.11 4.35
C MET A 26 -21.57 -7.95 5.14
N MET A 27 -22.31 -7.29 6.03
CA MET A 27 -21.79 -6.19 6.84
C MET A 27 -20.63 -6.64 7.74
N ARG A 28 -20.75 -7.81 8.36
CA ARG A 28 -19.70 -8.37 9.22
C ARG A 28 -18.45 -8.73 8.44
N SER A 29 -18.59 -9.43 7.30
CA SER A 29 -17.44 -9.80 6.47
C SER A 29 -16.68 -8.55 5.98
N GLN A 30 -17.39 -7.50 5.55
CA GLN A 30 -16.77 -6.21 5.19
C GLN A 30 -16.01 -5.57 6.35
N ALA A 31 -16.62 -5.50 7.54
CA ALA A 31 -15.96 -4.96 8.73
C ALA A 31 -14.68 -5.73 9.07
N ARG A 32 -14.70 -7.06 8.93
CA ARG A 32 -13.51 -7.90 9.11
C ARG A 32 -12.42 -7.63 8.08
N TYR A 33 -12.78 -7.52 6.80
CA TYR A 33 -11.79 -7.21 5.75
C TYR A 33 -11.06 -5.89 6.04
N ARG A 34 -11.80 -4.86 6.46
CA ARG A 34 -11.22 -3.58 6.87
C ARG A 34 -10.30 -3.72 8.09
N MET A 35 -10.74 -4.41 9.14
CA MET A 35 -9.89 -4.64 10.31
C MET A 35 -8.59 -5.37 9.96
N VAL A 36 -8.65 -6.41 9.12
CA VAL A 36 -7.48 -7.16 8.68
C VAL A 36 -6.55 -6.30 7.81
N SER A 37 -7.09 -5.43 6.95
CA SER A 37 -6.24 -4.53 6.16
C SER A 37 -5.51 -3.53 7.05
N TYR A 38 -6.17 -2.95 8.06
CA TYR A 38 -5.52 -2.07 9.03
C TYR A 38 -4.43 -2.79 9.83
N GLN A 39 -4.70 -4.01 10.29
CA GLN A 39 -3.71 -4.83 10.99
C GLN A 39 -2.49 -5.11 10.12
N ARG A 40 -2.69 -5.44 8.84
CA ARG A 40 -1.59 -5.70 7.89
C ARG A 40 -0.77 -4.45 7.60
N ALA A 41 -1.41 -3.29 7.43
CA ALA A 41 -0.71 -2.02 7.25
C ALA A 41 0.14 -1.69 8.49
N TYR A 42 -0.39 -1.91 9.68
CA TYR A 42 0.33 -1.72 10.93
C TYR A 42 1.47 -2.74 11.11
N GLU A 43 1.25 -3.99 10.73
CA GLU A 43 2.28 -5.05 10.75
C GLU A 43 3.41 -4.75 9.77
N ALA A 44 3.10 -4.23 8.58
CA ALA A 44 4.08 -3.83 7.58
C ALA A 44 4.94 -2.63 8.05
N ALA A 45 4.35 -1.70 8.81
CA ALA A 45 5.09 -0.58 9.38
C ALA A 45 6.06 -0.98 10.52
N LYS A 46 5.89 -2.19 11.10
CA LYS A 46 6.79 -2.67 12.14
C LYS A 46 8.09 -3.21 11.54
N PRO A 47 9.26 -2.70 11.95
CA PRO A 47 10.51 -3.29 11.51
C PRO A 47 10.62 -4.72 12.02
N SER A 48 10.95 -5.64 11.13
CA SER A 48 11.16 -7.06 11.47
C SER A 48 12.46 -7.55 10.83
N ARG A 49 12.89 -8.76 11.18
CA ARG A 49 14.11 -9.35 10.59
C ARG A 49 14.03 -9.45 9.05
N LEU A 50 12.84 -9.70 8.50
CA LEU A 50 12.59 -9.76 7.06
C LEU A 50 12.21 -8.39 6.47
N HIS A 51 11.85 -7.42 7.32
CA HIS A 51 11.47 -6.06 6.94
C HIS A 51 12.34 -5.06 7.70
N ARG A 52 13.62 -5.01 7.34
CA ARG A 52 14.58 -4.10 7.97
C ARG A 52 14.40 -2.71 7.38
N THR A 53 13.93 -1.76 8.20
CA THR A 53 13.96 -0.34 7.85
C THR A 53 15.40 0.08 7.58
N ARG A 54 15.70 0.53 6.35
CA ARG A 54 16.97 1.18 6.05
C ARG A 54 16.99 2.53 6.76
N GLN A 55 17.88 2.67 7.74
CA GLN A 55 18.22 3.96 8.32
C GLN A 55 19.50 4.40 7.63
N ASP A 56 19.37 5.26 6.63
CA ASP A 56 20.53 5.96 6.08
C ASP A 56 20.92 7.07 7.07
N ARG A 57 22.22 7.20 7.35
CA ARG A 57 22.77 8.26 8.22
C ARG A 57 23.27 9.44 7.39
N GLY A 58 23.23 9.37 6.06
CA GLY A 58 23.50 10.49 5.18
C GLY A 58 22.46 11.60 5.32
N SER A 59 22.86 12.84 5.03
CA SER A 59 21.90 13.93 4.88
C SER A 59 20.95 13.60 3.70
N ALA A 60 19.69 14.00 3.82
CA ALA A 60 18.70 13.79 2.77
C ALA A 60 19.20 14.31 1.41
N ASP A 61 19.87 15.47 1.41
CA ASP A 61 20.43 16.08 0.21
C ASP A 61 21.53 15.24 -0.44
N ALA A 62 22.39 14.57 0.34
CA ALA A 62 23.44 13.71 -0.20
C ALA A 62 22.85 12.46 -0.86
N VAL A 63 21.81 11.88 -0.25
CA VAL A 63 21.12 10.69 -0.76
C VAL A 63 20.32 11.03 -2.02
N VAL A 64 19.56 12.12 -1.99
CA VAL A 64 18.76 12.59 -3.13
C VAL A 64 19.66 13.03 -4.28
N GLY A 65 20.76 13.73 -3.98
CA GLY A 65 21.75 14.16 -4.98
C GLY A 65 22.38 12.97 -5.72
N ALA A 66 22.75 11.91 -4.99
CA ALA A 66 23.31 10.70 -5.60
C ALA A 66 22.27 9.87 -6.39
N ALA A 67 21.01 9.88 -5.95
CA ALA A 67 19.94 9.10 -6.59
C ALA A 67 19.29 9.82 -7.78
N GLY A 68 19.39 11.15 -7.88
CA GLY A 68 18.66 11.97 -8.85
C GLY A 68 18.88 11.56 -10.31
N ASP A 69 20.15 11.38 -10.72
CA ASP A 69 20.48 11.01 -12.10
C ASP A 69 19.96 9.62 -12.46
N VAL A 70 20.12 8.65 -11.55
CA VAL A 70 19.66 7.28 -11.74
C VAL A 70 18.13 7.25 -11.85
N LEU A 71 17.43 7.96 -10.95
CA LEU A 71 15.96 8.02 -10.98
C LEU A 71 15.44 8.63 -12.27
N ARG A 72 16.09 9.67 -12.81
CA ARG A 72 15.71 10.29 -14.08
C ARG A 72 15.86 9.33 -15.26
N ILE A 73 16.95 8.57 -15.31
CA ILE A 73 17.18 7.58 -16.38
C ILE A 73 16.14 6.46 -16.29
N GLN A 74 15.87 5.95 -15.09
CA GLN A 74 14.85 4.92 -14.89
C GLN A 74 13.45 5.42 -15.26
N ALA A 75 13.11 6.67 -14.92
CA ALA A 75 11.85 7.28 -15.29
C ALA A 75 11.71 7.39 -16.82
N ARG A 76 12.74 7.85 -17.53
CA ARG A 76 12.74 7.92 -19.01
C ARG A 76 12.57 6.53 -19.63
N TYR A 77 13.33 5.55 -19.15
CA TYR A 77 13.19 4.17 -19.62
C TYR A 77 11.76 3.65 -19.43
N LEU A 78 11.14 3.97 -18.30
CA LEU A 78 9.79 3.52 -18.02
C LEU A 78 8.74 4.23 -18.90
N GLU A 79 8.88 5.55 -19.10
CA GLU A 79 8.03 6.36 -19.98
C GLU A 79 8.11 5.91 -21.46
N GLU A 80 9.31 5.61 -21.95
CA GLU A 80 9.53 5.15 -23.32
C GLU A 80 8.91 3.78 -23.60
N ASN A 81 8.92 2.88 -22.61
CA ASN A 81 8.52 1.49 -22.79
C ASN A 81 7.10 1.16 -22.30
N HIS A 82 6.50 2.00 -21.46
CA HIS A 82 5.21 1.70 -20.82
C HIS A 82 4.28 2.93 -20.78
N ASP A 83 3.18 2.88 -21.51
CA ASP A 83 2.15 3.94 -21.53
C ASP A 83 1.53 4.21 -20.14
N LEU A 84 1.35 3.15 -19.33
CA LEU A 84 0.85 3.29 -17.96
C LEU A 84 1.81 4.07 -17.05
N ALA A 85 3.11 3.99 -17.31
CA ALA A 85 4.08 4.70 -16.51
C ALA A 85 4.03 6.20 -16.75
N TYR A 86 3.74 6.64 -17.98
CA TYR A 86 3.54 8.05 -18.29
C TYR A 86 2.41 8.66 -17.44
N GLY A 87 1.26 8.01 -17.37
CA GLY A 87 0.12 8.49 -16.57
C GLY A 87 0.41 8.52 -15.06
N VAL A 88 1.10 7.51 -14.54
CA VAL A 88 1.51 7.46 -13.12
C VAL A 88 2.53 8.54 -12.80
N LEU A 89 3.56 8.72 -13.63
CA LEU A 89 4.59 9.74 -13.45
C LEU A 89 4.01 11.15 -13.50
N ASN A 90 3.11 11.44 -14.46
CA ASN A 90 2.42 12.72 -14.53
C ASN A 90 1.57 13.00 -13.28
N THR A 91 0.84 11.99 -12.81
CA THR A 91 0.06 12.13 -11.56
C THR A 91 0.97 12.39 -10.36
N LEU A 92 2.12 11.73 -10.28
CA LEU A 92 3.11 11.96 -9.23
C LEU A 92 3.69 13.38 -9.30
N VAL A 93 4.10 13.84 -10.49
CA VAL A 93 4.64 15.20 -10.69
C VAL A 93 3.60 16.25 -10.31
N ASN A 94 2.35 16.09 -10.76
CA ASN A 94 1.27 17.02 -10.46
C ASN A 94 0.99 17.14 -8.95
N ASN A 95 1.06 16.04 -8.20
CA ASN A 95 0.83 16.07 -6.76
C ASN A 95 2.05 16.53 -5.94
N VAL A 96 3.27 16.28 -6.42
CA VAL A 96 4.51 16.61 -5.70
C VAL A 96 4.96 18.05 -5.96
N VAL A 97 4.92 18.49 -7.22
CA VAL A 97 5.32 19.86 -7.63
C VAL A 97 4.09 20.78 -7.66
N GLY A 98 2.93 20.25 -8.04
CA GLY A 98 1.73 21.02 -8.37
C GLY A 98 0.71 21.24 -7.26
N VAL A 99 1.13 21.48 -6.00
CA VAL A 99 0.28 22.20 -5.03
C VAL A 99 0.27 23.70 -5.38
N GLY A 100 -0.10 24.04 -6.62
CA GLY A 100 0.05 25.39 -7.15
C GLY A 100 -0.20 25.49 -8.65
N ILE A 101 -1.44 25.26 -9.08
CA ILE A 101 -2.30 26.15 -9.89
C ILE A 101 -3.56 25.33 -10.17
N HIS A 102 -4.54 25.45 -9.27
CA HIS A 102 -5.94 25.27 -9.61
C HIS A 102 -6.45 26.66 -10.00
N THR A 103 -6.61 26.90 -11.29
CA THR A 103 -7.50 27.93 -11.85
C THR A 103 -8.62 27.23 -12.58
#